data_AF-A0A969JVL2-F1
#
_entry.id   AF-A0A969JVL2-F1
#
_cell.length_a   1.000
_cell.length_b   1.000
_cell.length_c   1.000
_cell.angle_alpha   90.00
_cell.angle_beta   90.00
_cell.angle_gamma   90.00
#
_symmetry.space_group_name_H-M   'P 1'
#
loop_
_entity.id
_entity.type
_entity.pdbx_description
1 polymer ?
#
loop_
_entity_poly.entity_id
_entity_poly.type
_entity_poly.pdbx_seq_one_letter_code
_entity_poly.pdbx_strand_id
1 'polypeptide(L)'
;MWDALTTYLVDVGSVLVSAPFNHADVFYFVYLLTFAAFAYLSFRLYHRHAGKRFLRFLFPREIYLHASAKVDYGIYLVNLLLSPLILVVAGLQTLVSIEVAETLIALNGKALIVGYWSAGTFLAFILGYTLAADLSVYLIHRFHHRSQIFWPIHALHHSAECSRQ
;
A
#
# COMPACT_ATOMS: atom_id res chain seq x y z
N MET A 1 -6.90 -18.35 18.97
CA MET A 1 -6.30 -18.36 17.61
C MET A 1 -7.36 -18.52 16.54
N TRP A 2 -8.27 -19.49 16.64
CA TRP A 2 -9.41 -19.65 15.71
C TRP A 2 -10.37 -18.45 15.67
N ASP A 3 -10.64 -17.81 16.82
CA ASP A 3 -11.55 -16.65 16.88
C ASP A 3 -10.99 -15.40 16.19
N ALA A 4 -9.67 -15.19 16.24
CA ALA A 4 -9.02 -14.06 15.60
C ALA A 4 -8.99 -14.22 14.07
N LEU A 5 -8.71 -15.44 13.58
CA LEU A 5 -8.73 -15.73 12.14
C LEU A 5 -10.14 -15.61 11.55
N THR A 6 -11.14 -16.14 12.25
CA THR A 6 -12.55 -16.05 11.80
C THR A 6 -13.05 -14.61 11.79
N THR A 7 -12.74 -13.83 12.84
CA THR A 7 -13.05 -12.39 12.89
C THR A 7 -12.38 -11.65 11.73
N TYR A 8 -11.09 -11.90 11.49
CA TYR A 8 -10.38 -11.28 10.39
C TYR A 8 -10.98 -11.61 9.01
N LEU A 9 -11.32 -12.87 8.76
CA LEU A 9 -11.95 -13.27 7.49
C LEU A 9 -13.34 -12.64 7.31
N VAL A 10 -14.10 -12.48 8.40
CA VAL A 10 -15.36 -11.74 8.40
C VAL A 10 -15.13 -10.26 8.08
N ASP A 11 -14.10 -9.65 8.67
CA ASP A 11 -13.74 -8.26 8.41
C ASP A 11 -13.32 -8.05 6.95
N VAL A 12 -12.47 -8.91 6.39
CA VAL A 12 -12.11 -8.88 4.96
C VAL A 12 -13.35 -9.01 4.08
N GLY A 13 -14.24 -9.95 4.41
CA GLY A 13 -15.51 -10.11 3.70
C GLY A 13 -16.36 -8.83 3.75
N SER A 14 -16.43 -8.19 4.93
CA SER A 14 -17.16 -6.94 5.13
C SER A 14 -16.55 -5.77 4.34
N VAL A 15 -15.22 -5.70 4.24
CA VAL A 15 -14.50 -4.69 3.45
C VAL A 15 -14.85 -4.87 1.97
N LEU A 16 -14.80 -6.09 1.44
CA LEU A 16 -15.14 -6.34 0.03
C LEU A 16 -16.60 -5.99 -0.30
N VAL A 17 -17.53 -6.26 0.62
CA VAL A 17 -18.95 -5.93 0.45
C VAL A 17 -19.20 -4.42 0.55
N SER A 18 -18.49 -3.73 1.43
CA SER A 18 -18.65 -2.29 1.67
C SER A 18 -17.82 -1.42 0.71
N ALA A 19 -16.77 -1.96 0.09
CA ALA A 19 -15.87 -1.24 -0.81
C ALA A 19 -16.60 -0.45 -1.92
N PRO A 20 -17.63 -0.99 -2.59
CA PRO A 20 -18.41 -0.21 -3.55
C PRO A 20 -19.09 1.00 -2.95
N PHE A 21 -19.40 1.03 -1.65
CA PHE A 21 -20.10 2.11 -0.96
C PHE A 21 -19.19 3.01 -0.12
N ASN A 22 -17.90 2.67 -0.04
CA ASN A 22 -16.91 3.43 0.71
C ASN A 22 -16.16 4.41 -0.21
N HIS A 23 -16.35 5.71 -0.02
CA HIS A 23 -15.70 6.75 -0.82
C HIS A 23 -14.17 6.79 -0.68
N ALA A 24 -13.60 6.19 0.36
CA ALA A 24 -12.16 6.05 0.53
C ALA A 24 -11.58 4.86 -0.23
N ASP A 25 -12.43 3.97 -0.76
CA ASP A 25 -12.00 2.78 -1.47
C ASP A 25 -11.91 3.02 -2.98
N VAL A 26 -10.93 2.40 -3.62
CA VAL A 26 -10.75 2.46 -5.09
C VAL A 26 -11.90 1.80 -5.84
N PHE A 27 -12.64 0.89 -5.20
CA PHE A 27 -13.81 0.24 -5.79
C PHE A 27 -15.12 1.02 -5.61
N TYR A 28 -15.08 2.23 -5.05
CA TYR A 28 -16.26 3.05 -4.86
C TYR A 28 -17.07 3.23 -6.16
N PHE A 29 -18.38 3.03 -6.07
CA PHE A 29 -19.26 2.94 -7.25
C PHE A 29 -19.20 4.22 -8.10
N VAL A 30 -19.03 5.40 -7.48
CA VAL A 30 -18.91 6.66 -8.24
C VAL A 30 -17.62 6.70 -9.06
N TYR A 31 -16.51 6.18 -8.55
CA TYR A 31 -15.27 6.07 -9.32
C TYR A 31 -15.42 5.09 -10.48
N LEU A 32 -16.06 3.94 -10.25
CA LEU A 32 -16.30 2.96 -11.31
C LEU A 32 -17.26 3.48 -12.39
N LEU A 33 -18.32 4.22 -12.00
CA LEU A 33 -19.25 4.82 -12.94
C LEU A 33 -18.61 5.94 -13.76
N THR A 34 -17.79 6.80 -13.15
CA THR A 34 -17.07 7.85 -13.88
C THR A 34 -16.06 7.24 -14.85
N PHE A 35 -15.32 6.21 -14.44
CA PHE A 35 -14.45 5.45 -15.34
C PHE A 35 -15.23 4.83 -16.52
N ALA A 36 -16.35 4.16 -16.26
CA ALA A 36 -17.19 3.56 -17.30
C ALA A 36 -17.76 4.62 -18.26
N ALA A 37 -18.14 5.80 -17.76
CA ALA A 37 -18.61 6.91 -18.57
C ALA A 37 -17.51 7.44 -19.51
N PHE A 38 -16.30 7.66 -19.00
CA PHE A 38 -15.15 8.06 -19.83
C PHE A 38 -14.77 6.99 -20.85
N ALA A 39 -14.76 5.73 -20.45
CA ALA A 39 -14.49 4.61 -21.35
C ALA A 39 -15.56 4.53 -22.46
N TYR A 40 -16.84 4.73 -22.13
CA TYR A 40 -17.92 4.76 -23.11
C TYR A 40 -17.78 5.94 -24.07
N LEU A 41 -17.45 7.13 -23.57
CA LEU A 41 -17.20 8.31 -24.41
C LEU A 41 -16.03 8.05 -25.37
N SER A 42 -14.89 7.54 -24.87
CA SER A 42 -13.74 7.16 -25.69
C SER A 42 -14.09 6.10 -26.73
N PHE A 43 -14.88 5.10 -26.35
CA PHE A 43 -15.35 4.08 -27.29
C PHE A 43 -16.19 4.68 -28.42
N ARG A 44 -17.10 5.61 -28.09
CA ARG A 44 -17.98 6.28 -29.06
C ARG A 44 -17.20 7.19 -30.01
N LEU A 45 -16.18 7.88 -29.53
CA LEU A 45 -15.39 8.82 -30.30
C LEU A 45 -14.34 8.14 -31.20
N TYR A 46 -13.69 7.08 -30.71
CA TYR A 46 -12.49 6.54 -31.38
C TYR A 46 -12.62 5.08 -31.86
N HIS A 47 -13.55 4.29 -31.34
CA HIS A 47 -13.55 2.83 -31.55
C HIS A 47 -14.85 2.27 -32.14
N ARG A 48 -15.88 3.12 -32.35
CA ARG A 48 -17.20 2.71 -32.83
C ARG A 48 -17.18 2.04 -34.22
N HIS A 49 -16.22 2.39 -35.08
CA HIS A 49 -16.11 1.87 -36.45
C HIS A 49 -15.43 0.49 -36.52
N ALA A 50 -14.83 0.00 -35.44
CA ALA A 50 -14.09 -1.27 -35.42
C ALA A 50 -14.97 -2.52 -35.26
N GLY A 51 -16.31 -2.39 -35.29
CA GLY A 51 -17.24 -3.50 -35.06
C GLY A 51 -17.18 -4.13 -33.65
N LYS A 52 -16.35 -3.58 -32.76
CA LYS A 52 -16.20 -4.05 -31.37
C LYS A 52 -17.42 -3.62 -30.54
N ARG A 53 -17.95 -4.51 -29.69
CA ARG A 53 -18.98 -4.16 -28.69
C ARG A 53 -18.33 -3.44 -27.52
N PHE A 54 -19.02 -2.48 -26.90
CA PHE A 54 -18.49 -1.69 -25.77
C PHE A 54 -17.91 -2.58 -24.64
N LEU A 55 -18.62 -3.63 -24.23
CA LEU A 55 -18.13 -4.55 -23.19
C LEU A 55 -16.84 -5.28 -23.60
N ARG A 56 -16.65 -5.59 -24.89
CA ARG A 56 -15.41 -6.21 -25.39
C ARG A 56 -14.26 -5.21 -25.50
N PHE A 57 -14.59 -3.92 -25.65
CA PHE A 57 -13.62 -2.83 -25.56
C PHE A 57 -13.21 -2.56 -24.10
N LEU A 58 -14.17 -2.60 -23.17
CA LEU A 58 -13.93 -2.32 -21.74
C LEU A 58 -13.24 -3.49 -21.02
N PHE A 59 -13.58 -4.73 -21.40
CA PHE A 59 -13.04 -5.95 -20.81
C PHE A 59 -12.38 -6.86 -21.87
N PRO A 60 -11.29 -6.41 -22.52
CA PRO A 60 -10.56 -7.23 -23.47
C PRO A 60 -9.89 -8.42 -22.76
N ARG A 61 -10.23 -9.64 -23.19
CA ARG A 61 -9.71 -10.89 -22.60
C ARG A 61 -8.18 -10.94 -22.63
N GLU A 62 -7.60 -10.43 -23.70
CA GLU A 62 -6.16 -10.37 -23.93
C GLU A 62 -5.40 -9.58 -22.84
N ILE A 63 -6.04 -8.61 -22.18
CA ILE A 63 -5.44 -7.84 -21.07
C ILE A 63 -5.72 -8.54 -19.74
N TYR A 64 -6.99 -8.81 -19.42
CA TYR A 64 -7.38 -9.32 -18.11
C TYR A 64 -6.92 -10.76 -17.84
N LEU A 65 -6.68 -11.56 -18.88
CA LEU A 65 -6.15 -12.93 -18.79
C LEU A 65 -4.67 -13.02 -19.14
N HIS A 66 -3.99 -11.89 -19.35
CA HIS A 66 -2.56 -11.85 -19.63
C HIS A 66 -1.77 -12.45 -18.45
N ALA A 67 -0.60 -13.05 -18.72
CA ALA A 67 0.24 -13.63 -17.69
C ALA A 67 0.62 -12.61 -16.60
N SER A 68 0.93 -11.37 -17.00
CA SER A 68 1.22 -10.26 -16.07
C SER A 68 0.04 -9.95 -15.16
N ALA A 69 -1.18 -9.85 -15.70
CA ALA A 69 -2.37 -9.54 -14.90
C ALA A 69 -2.64 -10.61 -13.84
N LYS A 70 -2.36 -11.89 -14.15
CA LYS A 70 -2.47 -12.99 -13.18
C LYS A 70 -1.48 -12.85 -12.02
N VAL A 71 -0.27 -12.36 -12.29
CA VAL A 71 0.73 -12.07 -11.24
C VAL A 71 0.22 -10.94 -10.35
N ASP A 72 -0.34 -9.88 -10.92
CA ASP A 72 -0.92 -8.76 -10.17
C ASP A 72 -2.06 -9.20 -9.26
N TYR A 73 -2.95 -10.09 -9.73
CA TYR A 73 -4.00 -10.66 -8.90
C TYR A 73 -3.45 -11.49 -7.74
N GLY A 74 -2.38 -12.27 -7.98
CA GLY A 74 -1.69 -13.02 -6.95
C GLY A 74 -1.09 -12.12 -5.87
N ILE A 75 -0.43 -11.03 -6.28
CA ILE A 75 0.14 -10.04 -5.36
C ILE A 75 -0.96 -9.35 -4.56
N TYR A 76 -2.05 -8.93 -5.21
CA TYR A 76 -3.19 -8.34 -4.53
C TYR A 76 -3.75 -9.28 -3.45
N LEU A 77 -3.91 -10.56 -3.77
CA LEU A 77 -4.38 -11.56 -2.81
C LEU A 77 -3.38 -11.74 -1.64
N VAL A 78 -2.09 -11.81 -1.92
CA VAL A 78 -1.05 -11.90 -0.88
C VAL A 78 -1.08 -10.66 0.02
N ASN A 79 -1.18 -9.46 -0.54
CA ASN A 79 -1.28 -8.21 0.22
C ASN A 79 -2.53 -8.18 1.08
N LEU A 80 -3.66 -8.63 0.54
CA LEU A 80 -4.91 -8.75 1.30
C LEU A 80 -4.71 -9.70 2.48
N LEU A 81 -4.17 -10.89 2.26
CA LEU A 81 -3.96 -11.88 3.33
C LEU A 81 -2.93 -11.45 4.38
N LEU A 82 -1.89 -10.73 3.97
CA LEU A 82 -0.83 -10.24 4.85
C LEU A 82 -1.15 -8.89 5.50
N SER A 83 -2.24 -8.22 5.11
CA SER A 83 -2.63 -6.92 5.68
C SER A 83 -2.73 -6.89 7.21
N PRO A 84 -3.10 -7.97 7.95
CA PRO A 84 -3.09 -7.96 9.42
C PRO A 84 -1.69 -7.82 10.01
N LEU A 85 -0.66 -8.25 9.26
CA LEU A 85 0.72 -8.12 9.70
C LEU A 85 1.11 -6.64 9.86
N ILE A 86 0.43 -5.73 9.16
CA ILE A 86 0.60 -4.28 9.36
C ILE A 86 0.27 -3.88 10.79
N LEU A 87 -0.78 -4.44 11.40
CA LEU A 87 -1.14 -4.17 12.80
C LEU A 87 -0.10 -4.73 13.77
N VAL A 88 0.46 -5.91 13.47
CA VAL A 88 1.56 -6.48 14.27
C VAL A 88 2.79 -5.59 14.21
N VAL A 89 3.17 -5.13 13.01
CA VAL A 89 4.30 -4.21 12.82
C VAL A 89 4.04 -2.87 13.52
N ALA A 90 2.83 -2.33 13.46
CA ALA A 90 2.45 -1.11 14.16
C ALA A 90 2.51 -1.26 15.69
N GLY A 91 2.09 -2.43 16.21
CA GLY A 91 2.21 -2.77 17.62
C GLY A 91 3.68 -2.85 18.06
N LEU A 92 4.53 -3.53 17.29
CA LEU A 92 5.98 -3.59 17.54
C LEU A 92 6.61 -2.20 17.51
N GLN A 93 6.25 -1.36 16.53
CA GLN A 93 6.70 0.02 16.45
C GLN A 93 6.31 0.81 17.71
N THR A 94 5.09 0.61 18.21
CA THR A 94 4.61 1.26 19.45
C THR A 94 5.45 0.83 20.65
N LEU A 95 5.69 -0.48 20.82
CA LEU A 95 6.52 -1.00 21.91
C LEU A 95 7.94 -0.43 21.87
N VAL A 96 8.60 -0.48 20.71
CA VAL A 96 9.93 0.09 20.54
C VAL A 96 9.94 1.59 20.84
N SER A 97 8.90 2.32 20.43
CA SER A 97 8.79 3.76 20.68
C SER A 97 8.66 4.07 22.18
N ILE A 98 7.91 3.25 22.92
CA ILE A 98 7.78 3.37 24.39
C ILE A 98 9.14 3.12 25.06
N GLU A 99 9.81 2.01 24.73
CA GLU A 99 11.12 1.66 25.31
C GLU A 99 12.18 2.74 25.04
N VAL A 100 12.21 3.27 23.82
CA VAL A 100 13.09 4.38 23.46
C VAL A 100 12.75 5.63 24.27
N ALA A 101 11.46 5.97 24.40
CA ALA A 101 11.03 7.12 25.18
C ALA A 101 11.41 6.97 26.66
N GLU A 102 11.16 5.81 27.28
CA GLU A 102 11.53 5.53 28.67
C GLU A 102 13.04 5.59 28.89
N THR A 103 13.82 5.03 27.97
CA THR A 103 15.30 5.11 28.02
C THR A 103 15.77 6.56 27.98
N LEU A 104 15.22 7.39 27.08
CA LEU A 104 15.58 8.80 27.00
C LEU A 104 15.17 9.58 28.26
N ILE A 105 14.02 9.25 28.86
CA ILE A 105 13.57 9.84 30.12
C ILE A 105 14.52 9.45 31.26
N ALA A 106 14.94 8.19 31.34
CA ALA A 106 15.89 7.71 32.35
C ALA A 106 17.25 8.42 32.24
N LEU A 107 17.72 8.67 31.01
CA LEU A 107 18.97 9.37 30.74
C LEU A 107 18.88 10.88 31.05
N ASN A 108 17.74 11.51 30.77
CA ASN A 108 17.58 12.97 30.89
C ASN A 108 16.88 13.43 32.18
N GLY A 109 16.33 12.51 32.98
CA GLY A 109 15.66 12.77 34.25
C GLY A 109 14.33 13.53 34.15
N LYS A 110 13.77 13.73 32.95
CA LYS A 110 12.49 14.43 32.71
C LYS A 110 11.71 13.78 31.57
N ALA A 111 10.39 13.72 31.73
CA ALA A 111 9.49 13.38 30.63
C ALA A 111 9.62 14.42 29.50
N LEU A 112 9.96 13.98 28.29
CA LEU A 112 10.11 14.82 27.10
C LEU A 112 8.78 15.46 26.61
N ILE A 113 7.67 15.21 27.30
CA ILE A 113 6.30 15.41 26.78
C ILE A 113 5.49 16.42 27.61
N VAL A 114 6.13 17.23 28.47
CA VAL A 114 5.43 18.36 29.12
C VAL A 114 6.24 19.64 28.99
N GLY A 115 6.01 20.39 27.91
CA GLY A 115 6.59 21.72 27.71
C GLY A 115 6.54 22.22 26.26
N TYR A 116 6.66 23.54 26.11
CA TYR A 116 6.89 24.19 24.81
C TYR A 116 8.26 23.79 24.27
N TRP A 117 8.30 23.29 23.05
CA TRP A 117 9.55 22.91 22.39
C TRP A 117 10.30 24.18 21.98
N SER A 118 11.57 24.28 22.37
CA SER A 118 12.43 25.34 21.84
C SER A 118 12.62 25.13 20.33
N ALA A 119 12.90 26.21 19.58
CA ALA A 119 13.21 26.11 18.16
C ALA A 119 14.37 25.15 17.88
N GLY A 120 15.39 25.12 18.76
CA GLY A 120 16.53 24.19 18.64
C GLY A 120 16.13 22.74 18.85
N THR A 121 15.30 22.44 19.84
CA THR A 121 14.79 21.08 20.10
C THR A 121 13.93 20.58 18.94
N PHE A 122 13.05 21.45 18.42
CA PHE A 122 12.21 21.14 17.27
C PHE A 122 13.03 20.87 16.01
N LEU A 123 14.03 21.71 15.74
CA LEU A 123 14.94 21.50 14.62
C LEU A 123 15.74 20.20 14.76
N ALA A 124 16.27 19.91 15.95
CA ALA A 124 17.00 18.68 16.22
C ALA A 124 16.13 17.43 16.03
N PHE A 125 14.87 17.47 16.47
CA PHE A 125 13.93 16.39 16.24
C PHE A 125 13.62 16.20 14.76
N ILE A 126 13.32 17.27 14.02
CA ILE A 126 13.03 17.16 12.58
C ILE A 126 14.23 16.57 11.84
N LEU A 127 15.44 17.08 12.09
CA LEU A 127 16.64 16.58 11.45
C LEU A 127 16.92 15.13 11.83
N GLY A 128 16.87 14.80 13.11
CA GLY A 128 17.07 13.43 13.59
C GLY A 128 16.05 12.45 13.01
N TYR A 129 14.77 12.80 13.07
CA TYR A 129 13.69 12.00 12.50
C TYR A 129 13.86 11.83 10.99
N THR A 130 14.16 12.90 10.25
CA THR A 130 14.31 12.86 8.79
C THR A 130 15.48 11.97 8.39
N LEU A 131 16.63 12.11 9.06
CA LEU A 131 17.81 11.27 8.80
C LEU A 131 17.56 9.80 9.16
N ALA A 132 16.89 9.53 10.28
CA ALA A 132 16.55 8.17 10.67
C ALA A 132 15.54 7.53 9.71
N ALA A 133 14.54 8.28 9.26
CA ALA A 133 13.56 7.84 8.27
C ALA A 133 14.23 7.57 6.91
N ASP A 134 15.08 8.49 6.44
CA ASP A 134 15.82 8.33 5.19
C ASP A 134 16.75 7.12 5.22
N LEU A 135 17.51 6.96 6.31
CA LEU A 135 18.34 5.78 6.52
C LEU A 135 17.52 4.49 6.54
N SER A 136 16.36 4.50 7.20
CA SER A 136 15.47 3.32 7.24
C SER A 136 14.99 2.94 5.85
N VAL A 137 14.55 3.92 5.04
CA VAL A 137 14.16 3.70 3.64
C VAL A 137 15.33 3.14 2.83
N TYR A 138 16.53 3.74 2.96
CA TYR A 138 17.72 3.26 2.29
C TYR A 138 18.07 1.80 2.66
N LEU A 139 18.02 1.45 3.95
CA LEU A 139 18.36 0.10 4.41
C LEU A 139 17.35 -0.94 3.91
N ILE A 140 16.04 -0.65 3.99
CA ILE A 140 14.98 -1.52 3.46
C ILE A 140 15.15 -1.68 1.96
N HIS A 141 15.38 -0.59 1.24
CA HIS A 141 15.57 -0.61 -0.20
C HIS A 141 16.79 -1.45 -0.60
N ARG A 142 17.92 -1.24 0.08
CA ARG A 142 19.15 -2.03 -0.14
C ARG A 142 18.94 -3.51 0.19
N PHE A 143 18.18 -3.81 1.24
CA PHE A 143 17.87 -5.19 1.61
C PHE A 143 17.01 -5.87 0.55
N HIS A 144 16.01 -5.18 -0.01
CA HIS A 144 15.22 -5.67 -1.14
C HIS A 144 16.08 -6.00 -2.37
N HIS A 145 17.08 -5.16 -2.68
CA HIS A 145 18.02 -5.41 -3.78
C HIS A 145 18.99 -6.58 -3.53
N ARG A 146 19.26 -6.93 -2.27
CA ARG A 146 20.23 -7.98 -1.90
C ARG A 146 19.59 -9.33 -1.59
N SER A 147 18.32 -9.36 -1.19
CA SER A 147 17.63 -10.58 -0.80
C SER A 147 17.04 -11.31 -2.00
N GLN A 148 17.30 -12.60 -2.13
CA GLN A 148 16.68 -13.44 -3.17
C GLN A 148 15.16 -13.61 -2.99
N ILE A 149 14.65 -13.39 -1.77
CA ILE A 149 13.22 -13.52 -1.45
C ILE A 149 12.47 -12.23 -1.76
N PHE A 150 13.03 -11.07 -1.40
CA PHE A 150 12.37 -9.78 -1.57
C PHE A 150 12.66 -9.14 -2.93
N TRP A 151 13.75 -9.52 -3.59
CA TRP A 151 14.10 -9.00 -4.91
C TRP A 151 13.00 -9.21 -5.96
N PRO A 152 12.39 -10.40 -6.13
CA PRO A 152 11.34 -10.59 -7.13
C PRO A 152 10.13 -9.67 -6.92
N ILE A 153 9.79 -9.35 -5.67
CA ILE A 153 8.71 -8.41 -5.32
C ILE A 153 9.14 -6.98 -5.65
N HIS A 154 10.34 -6.59 -5.23
CA HIS A 154 10.86 -5.24 -5.43
C HIS A 154 11.15 -4.92 -6.91
N ALA A 155 11.57 -5.91 -7.69
CA ALA A 155 11.80 -5.80 -9.12
C ALA A 155 10.53 -5.42 -9.90
N LEU A 156 9.33 -5.67 -9.35
CA LEU A 156 8.06 -5.25 -9.98
C LEU A 156 7.96 -3.73 -10.09
N HIS A 157 8.45 -2.99 -9.08
CA HIS A 157 8.50 -1.53 -9.15
C HIS A 157 9.46 -1.03 -10.25
N HIS A 158 10.52 -1.79 -10.54
CA HIS A 158 11.47 -1.53 -11.62
C HIS A 158 11.01 -2.08 -12.98
N SER A 159 9.95 -2.90 -13.03
CA SER A 159 9.53 -3.61 -14.24
C SER A 159 9.00 -2.70 -15.35
N ALA A 160 8.50 -1.50 -15.00
CA ALA A 160 8.11 -0.48 -15.97
C ALA A 160 9.31 0.03 -16.80
N GLU A 161 10.53 -0.18 -16.32
CA GLU A 161 11.78 0.27 -16.94
C GLU A 161 12.43 -0.83 -17.82
N CYS A 162 11.95 -2.08 -17.74
CA CYS A 162 12.52 -3.23 -18.45
C CYS A 162 11.56 -3.88 -19.48
N SER A 163 10.80 -3.09 -20.25
CA SER A 163 10.00 -3.61 -21.38
C SER A 163 10.70 -3.55 -22.74
N ARG A 164 12.04 -3.45 -22.77
CA ARG A 164 12.85 -3.55 -23.99
C ARG A 164 14.14 -4.33 -23.73
N GLN A 165 14.05 -5.64 -23.59
CA GLN A 165 15.12 -6.58 -23.98
C GLN A 165 14.48 -7.83 -24.53
#